data_AF-A0A8T5LBU1-F1
#
_entry.id   AF-A0A8T5LBU1-F1
#
_cell.length_a   1.000
_cell.length_b   1.000
_cell.length_c   1.000
_cell.angle_alpha   90.00
_cell.angle_beta   90.00
_cell.angle_gamma   90.00
#
_symmetry.space_group_name_H-M   'P 1'
#
loop_
_entity.id
_entity.type
_entity.pdbx_description
1 polymer ?
#
loop_
_entity_poly.entity_id
_entity_poly.type
_entity_poly.pdbx_seq_one_letter_code
_entity_poly.pdbx_strand_id
1 'polypeptide(L)' 'MAYAIKQIPEDFLVSEVVDMHIGKGGKYSCYSLWKNNCTTEYAIGAIAHAFGKRRKFINYSGSKDR' A
#
# COMPACT_ATOMS: atom_id res chain seq x y z
N MET A 1 24.57 -25.41 4.35
CA MET A 1 23.12 -25.33 4.66
C MET A 1 22.63 -23.98 4.20
N ALA A 2 21.81 -23.92 3.16
CA ALA A 2 21.31 -22.67 2.60
C ALA A 2 20.02 -22.27 3.32
N TYR A 3 19.99 -21.08 3.92
CA TYR A 3 18.80 -20.51 4.54
C TYR A 3 18.04 -19.72 3.46
N ALA A 4 16.77 -20.08 3.20
CA ALA A 4 15.90 -19.39 2.25
C ALA A 4 14.94 -18.46 3.02
N ILE A 5 15.02 -17.16 2.78
CA ILE A 5 14.14 -16.14 3.35
C ILE A 5 13.00 -15.87 2.34
N LYS A 6 11.75 -15.72 2.80
CA LYS A 6 10.50 -15.51 2.00
C LYS A 6 9.89 -16.75 1.30
N GLN A 7 9.75 -17.88 2.01
CA GLN A 7 9.09 -19.08 1.44
C GLN A 7 7.55 -19.01 1.46
N ILE A 8 6.95 -18.20 2.34
CA ILE A 8 5.50 -18.00 2.47
C ILE A 8 5.21 -16.50 2.74
N PRO A 9 4.14 -15.90 2.16
CA PRO A 9 3.84 -14.47 2.33
C PRO A 9 3.65 -14.04 3.79
N GLU A 10 3.20 -14.97 4.65
CA GLU A 10 2.94 -14.71 6.07
C GLU A 10 4.22 -14.46 6.89
N ASP A 11 5.41 -14.76 6.37
CA ASP A 11 6.70 -14.56 7.06
C ASP A 11 7.25 -13.11 6.97
N PHE A 12 6.54 -12.18 6.32
CA PHE A 12 7.04 -10.82 6.10
C PHE A 12 5.97 -9.74 6.26
N LEU A 13 5.68 -9.38 7.51
CA LEU A 13 4.77 -8.28 7.84
C LEU A 13 5.52 -6.94 7.85
N VAL A 14 5.26 -6.08 6.85
CA VAL A 14 5.82 -4.72 6.78
C VAL A 14 4.78 -3.73 7.29
N SER A 15 4.94 -3.25 8.52
CA SER A 15 4.24 -2.09 9.03
C SER A 15 5.03 -0.82 8.71
N GLU A 16 4.41 0.16 8.05
CA GLU A 16 5.03 1.47 7.90
C GLU A 16 4.98 2.21 9.24
N VAL A 17 6.15 2.60 9.75
CA VAL A 17 6.25 3.56 10.86
C VAL A 17 6.06 4.95 10.25
N VAL A 18 4.81 5.41 10.17
CA VAL A 18 4.48 6.73 9.64
C VAL A 18 4.21 7.68 10.82
N ASP A 19 5.15 8.59 11.10
CA ASP A 19 4.90 9.71 12.00
C ASP A 19 4.16 10.83 11.24
N MET A 20 2.92 10.52 10.82
CA MET A 20 2.06 11.46 10.11
C MET A 20 1.02 12.06 11.06
N HIS A 21 1.15 13.36 11.33
CA HIS A 21 0.09 14.15 11.95
C HIS A 21 -1.01 14.45 10.91
N ILE A 22 -1.97 13.54 10.76
CA ILE A 22 -3.13 13.72 9.87
C ILE A 22 -4.12 14.69 10.53
N GLY A 23 -4.12 15.95 10.07
CA GLY A 23 -5.10 16.95 10.51
C GLY A 23 -6.54 16.62 10.06
N LYS A 24 -7.54 17.28 10.65
CA LYS A 24 -8.98 17.04 10.35
C LYS A 24 -9.46 17.56 8.98
N GLY A 25 -8.59 18.17 8.17
CA GLY A 25 -8.98 18.75 6.89
C GLY A 25 -7.79 18.98 5.96
N GLY A 26 -8.07 19.02 4.65
CA GLY A 26 -7.06 19.22 3.63
C GLY A 26 -7.51 18.75 2.25
N LYS A 27 -6.66 18.95 1.24
CA LYS A 27 -6.91 18.54 -0.15
C LYS A 27 -6.79 17.02 -0.36
N TYR A 28 -6.15 16.31 0.58
CA TYR A 28 -5.86 14.89 0.48
C TYR A 28 -6.43 14.15 1.69
N SER A 29 -6.86 12.91 1.44
CA SER A 29 -7.25 11.96 2.46
C SER A 29 -6.24 10.82 2.48
N CYS A 30 -5.76 10.45 3.66
CA CYS A 30 -4.81 9.36 3.85
C CYS A 30 -5.54 8.11 4.36
N TYR A 31 -5.15 6.94 3.85
CA TYR A 31 -5.74 5.66 4.21
C TYR A 31 -4.63 4.61 4.38
N SER A 32 -4.84 3.66 5.28
CA SER A 32 -3.99 2.47 5.38
C SER A 32 -4.45 1.43 4.36
N LEU A 33 -3.54 0.99 3.50
CA LEU A 33 -3.80 -0.07 2.52
C LEU A 33 -3.26 -1.40 3.01
N TRP A 34 -4.15 -2.37 3.18
CA TRP A 34 -3.79 -3.77 3.40
C TRP A 34 -3.97 -4.53 2.09
N LYS A 35 -2.94 -5.26 1.66
CA LYS A 35 -2.93 -6.03 0.40
C LYS A 35 -2.32 -7.41 0.64
N ASN A 36 -2.82 -8.42 -0.07
CA ASN A 36 -2.29 -9.78 -0.04
C ASN A 36 -2.15 -10.31 -1.48
N ASN A 37 -0.98 -10.89 -1.81
CA ASN A 37 -0.65 -11.51 -3.09
C ASN A 37 -0.92 -10.63 -4.33
N CYS A 38 -0.82 -9.30 -4.18
CA CYS A 38 -0.97 -8.36 -5.28
C CYS A 38 0.04 -7.22 -5.19
N THR A 39 0.38 -6.64 -6.33
CA THR A 39 1.30 -5.50 -6.39
C THR A 39 0.60 -4.23 -5.93
N THR A 40 1.36 -3.25 -5.45
CA THR A 40 0.81 -1.93 -5.11
C THR A 40 0.06 -1.33 -6.29
N GLU A 41 0.59 -1.38 -7.53
CA GLU A 41 -0.10 -0.83 -8.71
C GLU A 41 -1.45 -1.50 -8.99
N TYR A 42 -1.55 -2.82 -8.85
CA TYR A 42 -2.80 -3.52 -9.04
C TYR A 42 -3.86 -3.04 -8.03
N ALA A 43 -3.48 -2.98 -6.75
CA ALA A 43 -4.38 -2.52 -5.68
C ALA A 43 -4.83 -1.07 -5.90
N ILE A 44 -3.91 -0.17 -6.26
CA ILE A 44 -4.25 1.23 -6.52
C ILE A 44 -5.13 1.36 -7.77
N GLY A 45 -4.92 0.56 -8.81
CA GLY A 45 -5.80 0.53 -9.99
C GLY A 45 -7.24 0.18 -9.63
N ALA A 46 -7.44 -0.83 -8.79
CA ALA A 46 -8.75 -1.23 -8.29
C ALA A 46 -9.40 -0.12 -7.44
N ILE A 47 -8.64 0.53 -6.55
CA ILE A 47 -9.14 1.64 -5.73
C ILE A 47 -9.52 2.85 -6.60
N ALA A 48 -8.68 3.20 -7.59
CA ALA A 48 -8.94 4.30 -8.51
C ALA A 48 -10.26 4.10 -9.28
N HIS A 49 -10.47 2.88 -9.78
CA HIS A 49 -11.71 2.48 -10.43
C HIS A 49 -12.92 2.60 -9.48
N ALA A 50 -12.82 2.02 -8.28
CA ALA A 50 -13.89 2.06 -7.28
C ALA A 50 -14.24 3.50 -6.85
N PHE A 51 -13.25 4.40 -6.77
CA PHE A 51 -13.45 5.79 -6.38
C PHE A 51 -13.90 6.69 -7.54
N GLY A 52 -13.94 6.16 -8.77
CA GLY A 52 -14.19 6.96 -9.98
C GLY A 52 -13.12 8.05 -10.19
N LYS A 53 -11.89 7.81 -9.74
CA LYS A 53 -10.77 8.76 -9.85
C LYS A 53 -9.72 8.24 -10.82
N ARG A 54 -9.05 9.16 -11.51
CA ARG A 54 -7.88 8.80 -12.33
C ARG A 54 -6.73 8.37 -11.42
N ARG A 55 -6.03 7.29 -11.80
CA ARG A 55 -4.86 6.71 -11.10
C ARG A 55 -3.87 7.76 -10.59
N LYS A 56 -3.59 8.81 -11.38
CA LYS A 56 -2.66 9.92 -11.03
C LYS A 56 -3.02 10.72 -9.78
N PHE A 57 -4.23 10.57 -9.25
CA PHE A 57 -4.68 11.26 -8.04
C PHE A 57 -4.49 10.43 -6.76
N ILE A 58 -4.02 9.19 -6.87
CA ILE A 58 -3.74 8.33 -5.72
C ILE A 58 -2.22 8.14 -5.63
N ASN A 59 -1.65 8.59 -4.52
CA ASN A 59 -0.22 8.50 -4.24
C ASN A 59 0.02 7.50 -3.11
N TYR A 60 1.23 6.95 -3.05
CA TYR A 60 1.68 6.06 -1.98
C TYR A 60 3.17 6.32 -1.69
N SER A 61 3.60 6.00 -0.47
CA SER A 61 4.94 6.23 0.08
C SER A 61 6.04 5.39 -0.56
N GLY A 62 5.70 4.25 -1.15
CA GLY A 62 6.60 3.44 -1.98
C GLY A 62 5.94 2.15 -2.48
N SER A 63 6.49 1.57 -3.53
CA SER A 63 6.07 0.26 -4.01
C SER A 63 6.51 -0.81 -3.00
N LYS A 64 5.57 -1.60 -2.49
CA LYS A 64 5.87 -2.73 -1.61
C LYS A 64 5.82 -4.03 -2.43
N ASP A 65 6.74 -4.94 -2.14
CA ASP A 65 6.79 -6.27 -2.75
C ASP A 65 5.43 -6.96 -2.69
N ARG A 66 5.15 -7.82 -3.66
CA ARG A 66 3.90 -8.59 -3.75
C ARG A 66 3.66 -9.42 -2.50
#